data_AF-A0A969QIU4-F1
#
_entry.id   AF-A0A969QIU4-F1
#
_cell.length_a   1.000
_cell.length_b   1.000
_cell.length_c   1.000
_cell.angle_alpha   90.00
_cell.angle_beta   90.00
_cell.angle_gamma   90.00
#
_symmetry.space_group_name_H-M   'P 1'
#
loop_
_entity.id
_entity.type
_entity.pdbx_description
1 polymer ?
#
loop_
_entity_poly.entity_id
_entity_poly.type
_entity_poly.pdbx_seq_one_letter_code
_entity_poly.pdbx_strand_id
1 'polypeptide(L)'
;MRKIRKSLVFIADGTPVLQVDSSLPQPIPSPQVCVEIGYALQCKRSEQILLAQMDRSDIVGQFPFDVPSHDRLIFRNKAELHKSLPQSLEAQLQRFNLT
;
A
#
# COMPACT_ATOMS: atom_id res chain seq x y z
N MET A 1 -1.55 -6.65 -16.22
CA MET A 1 -0.60 -5.64 -15.68
C MET A 1 -0.38 -4.37 -16.50
N ARG A 2 -0.73 -4.29 -17.80
CA ARG A 2 -0.57 -3.03 -18.61
C ARG A 2 -1.18 -1.78 -17.96
N LYS A 3 -2.33 -1.92 -17.29
CA LYS A 3 -3.02 -0.82 -16.60
C LYS A 3 -2.19 -0.26 -15.44
N ILE A 4 -1.56 -1.12 -14.64
CA ILE A 4 -0.65 -0.71 -13.55
C ILE A 4 0.50 0.11 -14.14
N ARG A 5 1.20 -0.40 -15.15
CA ARG A 5 2.32 0.33 -15.77
C ARG A 5 1.92 1.72 -16.29
N LYS A 6 0.73 1.84 -16.88
CA LYS A 6 0.24 3.08 -17.51
C LYS A 6 -0.44 4.06 -16.54
N SER A 7 -0.85 3.64 -15.35
CA SER A 7 -1.49 4.56 -14.40
C SER A 7 -0.49 5.61 -13.90
N LEU A 8 -0.97 6.80 -13.54
CA LEU A 8 -0.12 7.82 -12.95
C LEU A 8 0.35 7.40 -11.55
N VAL A 9 -0.61 6.99 -10.73
CA VAL A 9 -0.42 6.45 -9.37
C VAL A 9 -0.99 5.03 -9.32
N PHE A 10 -0.35 4.15 -8.57
CA PHE A 10 -0.85 2.84 -8.19
C PHE A 10 -1.19 2.85 -6.71
N ILE A 11 -2.42 2.45 -6.39
CA ILE A 11 -2.90 2.36 -5.01
C ILE A 11 -3.31 0.91 -4.78
N ALA A 12 -2.82 0.31 -3.70
CA ALA A 12 -3.17 -1.06 -3.34
C ALA A 12 -3.44 -1.19 -1.84
N ASP A 13 -4.28 -2.16 -1.50
CA ASP A 13 -4.56 -2.55 -0.12
C ASP A 13 -3.55 -3.61 0.34
N GLY A 14 -2.58 -3.17 1.13
CA GLY A 14 -1.57 -4.02 1.76
C GLY A 14 -2.02 -4.66 3.08
N THR A 15 -3.31 -4.60 3.44
CA THR A 15 -3.83 -5.18 4.68
C THR A 15 -3.55 -6.68 4.73
N PRO A 16 -2.87 -7.17 5.78
CA PRO A 16 -2.67 -8.61 5.97
C PRO A 16 -4.00 -9.33 6.17
N VAL A 17 -4.20 -10.42 5.43
CA VAL A 17 -5.37 -11.30 5.54
C VAL A 17 -5.09 -12.52 6.43
N LEU A 18 -3.82 -12.89 6.56
CA LEU A 18 -3.35 -14.03 7.34
C LEU A 18 -2.03 -13.67 8.06
N GLN A 19 -1.71 -14.39 9.11
CA GLN A 19 -0.38 -14.45 9.71
C GLN A 19 0.10 -15.91 9.68
N VAL A 20 1.38 -16.13 9.35
CA VAL A 20 1.99 -17.46 9.52
C VAL A 20 2.60 -17.56 10.90
N ASP A 21 2.19 -18.60 11.64
CA ASP A 21 2.75 -18.95 12.93
C ASP A 21 4.14 -19.55 12.74
N SER A 22 5.15 -18.67 12.82
CA SER A 22 6.56 -19.03 12.79
C SER A 22 7.28 -18.38 13.96
N SER A 23 8.57 -18.69 14.16
CA SER A 23 9.41 -18.05 15.19
C SER A 23 9.37 -16.51 15.15
N LEU A 24 9.09 -15.94 13.97
CA LEU A 24 8.77 -14.53 13.77
C LEU A 24 7.42 -14.46 13.04
N PRO A 25 6.35 -13.96 13.68
CA PRO A 25 5.07 -13.73 13.02
C PRO A 25 5.24 -12.96 11.70
N GLN A 26 4.77 -13.55 10.60
CA GLN A 26 4.83 -12.94 9.27
C GLN A 26 3.43 -12.62 8.76
N PRO A 27 3.04 -11.33 8.67
CA PRO A 27 1.78 -10.93 8.08
C PRO A 27 1.80 -11.16 6.56
N ILE A 28 0.73 -11.76 6.05
CA ILE A 28 0.56 -12.09 4.63
C ILE A 28 -0.65 -11.35 4.06
N PRO A 29 -0.43 -10.37 3.16
CA PRO A 29 -1.48 -9.76 2.35
C PRO A 29 -2.05 -10.76 1.33
N SER A 30 -3.13 -10.38 0.65
CA SER A 30 -3.70 -11.19 -0.43
C SER A 30 -2.63 -11.53 -1.49
N PRO A 31 -2.41 -12.82 -1.86
CA PRO A 31 -1.42 -13.21 -2.86
C PRO A 31 -1.60 -12.51 -4.21
N GLN A 32 -2.84 -12.26 -4.62
CA GLN A 32 -3.14 -11.52 -5.85
C GLN A 32 -2.62 -10.08 -5.77
N VAL A 33 -2.81 -9.43 -4.62
CA VAL A 33 -2.32 -8.06 -4.39
C VAL A 33 -0.79 -8.05 -4.29
N CYS A 34 -0.17 -9.06 -3.70
CA CYS A 34 1.30 -9.18 -3.68
C CYS A 34 1.91 -9.19 -5.10
N VAL A 35 1.27 -9.88 -6.06
CA VAL A 35 1.73 -9.88 -7.46
C VAL A 35 1.60 -8.50 -8.09
N GLU A 36 0.51 -7.78 -7.82
CA GLU A 36 0.29 -6.43 -8.33
C GLU A 36 1.26 -5.42 -7.71
N ILE A 37 1.50 -5.49 -6.40
CA ILE A 37 2.47 -4.66 -5.67
C ILE A 37 3.88 -4.95 -6.18
N GLY A 38 4.30 -6.21 -6.29
CA GLY A 38 5.62 -6.57 -6.82
C GLY A 38 5.83 -6.03 -8.24
N TYR A 39 4.82 -6.14 -9.10
CA TYR A 39 4.88 -5.55 -10.43
C TYR A 39 4.95 -4.01 -10.38
N ALA A 40 4.19 -3.36 -9.50
CA ALA A 40 4.22 -1.92 -9.33
C ALA A 40 5.58 -1.43 -8.85
N LEU A 41 6.15 -2.06 -7.82
CA LEU A 41 7.50 -1.75 -7.29
C LEU A 41 8.57 -1.88 -8.38
N GLN A 42 8.45 -2.84 -9.29
CA GLN A 42 9.41 -3.01 -10.37
C GLN A 42 9.29 -1.97 -11.49
N CYS A 43 8.08 -1.48 -11.79
CA CYS A 43 7.83 -0.66 -12.99
C CYS A 43 7.45 0.79 -12.71
N LYS A 44 7.26 1.18 -11.44
CA LYS A 44 6.94 2.54 -11.00
C LYS A 44 8.01 3.05 -10.06
N ARG A 45 8.09 4.38 -9.97
CA ARG A 45 8.88 5.03 -8.93
C ARG A 45 8.11 5.01 -7.60
N SER A 46 8.82 5.10 -6.48
CA SER A 46 8.21 5.05 -5.14
C SER A 46 7.11 6.10 -4.97
N GLU A 47 7.32 7.32 -5.47
CA GLU A 47 6.33 8.41 -5.37
C GLU A 47 5.04 8.18 -6.18
N GLN A 48 5.00 7.16 -7.03
CA GLN A 48 3.82 6.74 -7.81
C GLN A 48 3.09 5.56 -7.16
N ILE A 49 3.49 5.15 -5.95
CA ILE A 49 2.95 4.01 -5.24
C ILE A 49 2.40 4.51 -3.91
N LEU A 50 1.16 4.13 -3.60
CA LEU A 50 0.55 4.34 -2.29
C LEU A 50 0.00 3.01 -1.79
N LEU A 51 0.54 2.53 -0.67
CA LEU A 51 0.03 1.30 -0.05
C LEU A 51 -0.84 1.66 1.15
N ALA A 52 -2.14 1.42 1.03
CA ALA A 52 -3.06 1.57 2.15
C ALA A 52 -3.05 0.29 2.98
N GLN A 53 -3.00 0.39 4.30
CA GLN A 53 -2.98 -0.75 5.19
C GLN A 53 -3.87 -0.49 6.39
N MET A 54 -4.80 -1.41 6.66
CA MET A 54 -5.56 -1.39 7.89
C MET A 54 -4.66 -1.80 9.07
N ASP A 55 -4.72 -1.03 10.15
CA ASP A 55 -4.10 -1.38 11.43
C ASP A 55 -4.87 -2.56 12.07
N ARG A 56 -4.27 -3.74 12.04
CA ARG A 56 -4.81 -5.01 12.54
C ARG A 56 -4.12 -5.35 13.86
N SER A 57 -4.73 -5.00 15.00
CA SER A 57 -4.12 -5.27 16.31
C SER A 57 -3.96 -6.76 16.63
N ASP A 58 -4.68 -7.62 15.92
CA ASP A 58 -4.65 -9.07 16.04
C ASP A 58 -3.63 -9.75 15.11
N ILE A 59 -2.97 -9.00 14.22
CA ILE A 59 -1.88 -9.50 13.37
C ILE A 59 -0.58 -8.79 13.76
N VAL A 60 0.41 -9.57 14.16
CA VAL A 60 1.72 -9.09 14.60
C VAL A 60 2.75 -9.34 13.50
N GLY A 61 3.70 -8.43 13.38
CA GLY A 61 4.88 -8.58 12.54
C GLY A 61 5.16 -7.37 11.67
N GLN A 62 6.16 -7.49 10.81
CA GLN A 62 6.62 -6.42 9.94
C GLN A 62 5.90 -6.47 8.59
N PHE A 63 5.50 -5.30 8.08
CA PHE A 63 4.96 -5.18 6.74
C PHE A 63 5.92 -5.77 5.69
N PRO A 64 5.46 -6.64 4.78
CA PRO A 64 6.34 -7.50 3.99
C PRO A 64 6.93 -6.83 2.74
N PHE A 65 6.62 -5.56 2.48
CA PHE A 65 7.12 -4.84 1.31
C PHE A 65 8.10 -3.74 1.72
N ASP A 66 9.20 -3.67 0.98
CA ASP A 66 10.24 -2.64 1.13
C ASP A 66 9.79 -1.33 0.46
N VAL A 67 8.92 -0.61 1.16
CA VAL A 67 8.35 0.68 0.70
C VAL A 67 8.57 1.71 1.78
N PRO A 68 9.00 2.95 1.44
CA PRO A 68 9.17 4.00 2.42
C PRO A 68 7.92 4.20 3.26
N SER A 69 8.10 4.47 4.55
CA SER A 69 6.98 4.62 5.50
C SER A 69 6.01 5.74 5.12
N HIS A 70 6.48 6.78 4.41
CA HIS A 70 5.65 7.89 3.94
C HIS A 70 4.74 7.53 2.76
N ASP A 71 5.07 6.47 2.00
CA ASP A 71 4.24 5.94 0.91
C ASP A 71 3.23 4.88 1.42
N ARG A 72 3.12 4.74 2.75
CA ARG A 72 2.14 3.88 3.41
C ARG A 72 1.08 4.70 4.14
N LEU A 73 -0.17 4.45 3.80
CA LEU A 73 -1.32 5.02 4.47
C LEU A 73 -1.89 4.00 5.47
N ILE A 74 -1.59 4.18 6.76
CA ILE A 74 -2.15 3.34 7.82
C ILE A 74 -3.48 3.93 8.28
N PHE A 75 -4.52 3.10 8.39
CA PHE A 75 -5.85 3.51 8.85
C PHE A 75 -6.49 2.44 9.73
N ARG A 76 -7.38 2.82 10.64
CA ARG A 76 -8.06 1.88 11.56
C ARG A 76 -9.45 1.48 11.11
N ASN A 77 -10.10 2.31 10.31
CA ASN A 77 -11.46 2.09 9.85
C ASN A 77 -11.78 2.86 8.57
N LYS A 78 -12.94 2.57 8.00
CA LYS A 78 -13.44 3.19 6.77
C LYS A 78 -13.51 4.73 6.86
N ALA A 79 -13.90 5.29 8.00
CA ALA A 79 -14.04 6.74 8.15
C ALA A 79 -12.68 7.44 8.11
N GLU A 80 -11.67 6.86 8.76
CA GLU A 80 -10.30 7.35 8.71
C GLU A 80 -9.71 7.24 7.31
N LEU A 81 -9.91 6.11 6.61
CA LEU A 81 -9.46 5.95 5.22
C LEU A 81 -10.10 6.99 4.30
N HIS A 82 -11.42 7.21 4.43
CA HIS A 82 -12.15 8.18 3.62
C HIS A 82 -11.65 9.62 3.83
N LYS A 83 -11.15 9.94 5.03
CA LYS A 83 -10.59 11.25 5.33
C LYS A 83 -9.15 11.41 4.83
N SER A 84 -8.33 10.39 5.03
CA SER A 84 -6.87 10.46 4.86
C SER A 84 -6.41 10.16 3.42
N LEU A 85 -7.08 9.24 2.72
CA LEU A 85 -6.70 8.85 1.36
C LEU A 85 -6.69 10.02 0.36
N PRO A 86 -7.72 10.90 0.30
CA PRO A 86 -7.70 12.04 -0.60
C PRO A 86 -6.51 12.97 -0.34
N GLN A 87 -6.19 13.22 0.94
CA GLN A 87 -5.09 14.10 1.33
C GLN A 87 -3.73 13.55 0.91
N SER A 88 -3.49 12.25 1.15
CA SER A 88 -2.25 11.58 0.71
C SER A 88 -2.14 11.57 -0.82
N LEU A 89 -3.25 11.35 -1.52
CA LEU A 89 -3.27 11.34 -2.98
C LEU A 89 -3.01 12.73 -3.56
N GLU A 90 -3.64 13.78 -3.03
CA GLU A 90 -3.37 15.17 -3.44
C GLU A 90 -1.90 15.52 -3.27
N ALA A 91 -1.29 15.18 -2.13
CA ALA A 91 0.13 15.43 -1.88
C ALA A 91 1.06 14.71 -2.87
N GLN A 92 0.75 13.45 -3.23
CA GLN A 92 1.49 12.74 -4.29
C GLN A 92 1.26 13.37 -5.67
N LEU A 93 0.02 13.78 -5.96
CA LEU A 93 -0.36 14.33 -7.26
C LEU A 93 0.23 15.72 -7.54
N GLN A 94 0.46 16.54 -6.51
CA GLN A 94 1.06 17.88 -6.66
C GLN A 94 2.39 17.84 -7.44
N ARG A 95 3.18 16.78 -7.31
CA ARG A 95 4.47 16.63 -8.00
C ARG A 95 4.35 16.49 -9.52
N PHE A 96 3.17 16.15 -10.03
CA PHE A 96 2.93 15.98 -11.46
C PHE A 96 2.44 17.26 -12.14
N ASN A 97 2.31 18.38 -11.42
CA ASN A 97 1.87 19.67 -11.95
C ASN A 97 0.61 19.53 -12.84
N LEU A 98 -0.44 18.89 -12.31
CA LEU A 98 -1.69 18.61 -13.03
C LEU A 98 -2.62 19.84 -13.13
N THR A 99 -2.08 21.03 -12.88
CA THR A 99 -2.76 22.33 -12.83
C THR A 99 -2.03 23.31 -13.72
#